data_AF-A0A5K7S8V5-F1
#
_entry.id   AF-A0A5K7S8V5-F1
#
_cell.length_a   1.000
_cell.length_b   1.000
_cell.length_c   1.000
_cell.angle_alpha   90.00
_cell.angle_beta   90.00
_cell.angle_gamma   90.00
#
_symmetry.space_group_name_H-M   'P 1'
#
loop_
_entity.id
_entity.type
_entity.pdbx_description
1 polymer ?
#
loop_
_entity_poly.entity_id
_entity_poly.type
_entity_poly.pdbx_seq_one_letter_code
_entity_poly.pdbx_strand_id
1 'polypeptide(L)'
;MKNLYTMRRETKDLESVRFNDALVSCIKRYLMLAFLLFLTVISLSVNAKPKEKPLMIQEQGSFAVGGTVVTNPGTFNPYNQTTEGQTFHGDHAYIFYQVPVKARKYPLVMWHGIGQFSKTWETTPDGREGYQNIFLRRGFGVYLIDQPRRGNASRSTATATIAPTPDEQGWFGTFRVGIWPNYFEGVQFSKDSETLNQYFRQMVPNLGPIDINVNTDAVSALFTKIGPAILVTHSHSGGMGWGTAIKNQNIKAIVSYEPGSGFVFPDGEVPAPIPMAGGTLAAIGVPISDFMKLTKIPIIIYYGDNIPEKPMDNPGQDGWRARLEMARLWRDCVNKHGGDVTVIHLPEIGIKGNTHFPFSDLNNIEIADLMSAWLKEKGLDK
;
A
#
# COMPACT_ATOMS: atom_id res chain seq x y z
N MET A 1 -15.54 7.97 101.58
CA MET A 1 -15.98 8.87 100.49
C MET A 1 -14.79 9.30 99.61
N LYS A 2 -14.28 8.39 98.77
CA LYS A 2 -13.33 8.66 97.66
C LYS A 2 -13.08 7.28 97.03
N ASN A 3 -13.81 6.92 95.97
CA ASN A 3 -13.47 5.83 95.01
C ASN A 3 -14.60 5.51 94.01
N LEU A 4 -15.78 6.13 94.09
CA LEU A 4 -16.87 5.93 93.12
C LEU A 4 -16.99 7.02 92.04
N TYR A 5 -16.19 8.09 92.12
CA TYR A 5 -16.23 9.20 91.16
C TYR A 5 -15.22 9.07 90.01
N THR A 6 -14.24 8.16 90.11
CA THR A 6 -13.18 7.98 89.11
C THR A 6 -13.59 7.01 87.99
N MET A 7 -14.35 5.95 88.29
CA MET A 7 -14.77 4.94 87.29
C MET A 7 -15.81 5.44 86.27
N ARG A 8 -16.59 6.48 86.60
CA ARG A 8 -17.65 6.99 85.70
C ARG A 8 -17.14 8.01 84.66
N ARG A 9 -15.92 8.54 84.84
CA ARG A 9 -15.24 9.40 83.86
C ARG A 9 -14.47 8.55 82.85
N GLU A 10 -13.76 7.52 83.31
CA GLU A 10 -13.00 6.60 82.42
C GLU A 10 -13.88 5.85 81.42
N THR A 11 -15.10 5.47 81.81
CA THR A 11 -16.04 4.76 80.93
C THR A 11 -16.66 5.64 79.83
N LYS A 12 -16.90 6.93 80.09
CA LYS A 12 -17.34 7.90 79.06
C LYS A 12 -16.21 8.29 78.09
N ASP A 13 -14.98 8.38 78.58
CA ASP A 13 -13.82 8.67 77.74
C ASP A 13 -13.49 7.47 76.83
N LEU A 14 -13.61 6.23 77.32
CA LEU A 14 -13.44 5.01 76.51
C LEU A 14 -14.51 4.82 75.43
N GLU A 15 -15.77 5.16 75.69
CA GLU A 15 -16.83 5.11 74.67
C GLU A 15 -16.67 6.21 73.61
N SER A 16 -16.27 7.42 74.00
CA SER A 16 -16.07 8.53 73.05
C SER A 16 -14.85 8.31 72.13
N VAL A 17 -13.77 7.73 72.66
CA VAL A 17 -12.58 7.33 71.88
C VAL A 17 -12.93 6.21 70.89
N ARG A 18 -13.67 5.18 71.32
CA ARG A 18 -14.11 4.09 70.43
C ARG A 18 -15.07 4.57 69.34
N PHE A 19 -15.94 5.54 69.63
CA PHE A 19 -16.85 6.11 68.63
C PHE A 19 -16.09 6.93 67.58
N ASN A 20 -15.07 7.70 68.00
CA ASN A 20 -14.19 8.43 67.10
C ASN A 20 -13.36 7.50 66.21
N ASP A 21 -12.82 6.42 66.76
CA ASP A 21 -12.03 5.46 65.99
C ASP A 21 -12.90 4.71 64.95
N ALA A 22 -14.13 4.36 65.32
CA ALA A 22 -15.09 3.75 64.40
C ALA A 22 -15.51 4.72 63.27
N LEU A 23 -15.74 5.99 63.60
CA LEU A 23 -16.10 7.03 62.62
C LEU A 23 -14.93 7.32 61.67
N VAL A 24 -13.71 7.44 62.19
CA VAL A 24 -12.49 7.64 61.39
C VAL A 24 -12.21 6.43 60.50
N SER A 25 -12.41 5.20 61.00
CA SER A 25 -12.30 3.99 60.18
C SER A 25 -13.36 3.94 59.08
N CYS A 26 -14.58 4.38 59.36
CA CYS A 26 -15.66 4.44 58.38
C CYS A 26 -15.34 5.46 57.27
N ILE A 27 -14.92 6.67 57.64
CA ILE A 27 -14.52 7.73 56.71
C ILE A 27 -13.33 7.30 55.85
N LYS A 28 -12.31 6.64 56.43
CA LYS A 28 -11.18 6.08 55.67
C LYS A 28 -11.62 5.04 54.65
N ARG A 29 -12.56 4.15 55.00
CA ARG A 29 -13.11 3.16 54.06
C ARG A 29 -13.86 3.81 52.91
N TYR A 30 -14.69 4.83 53.19
CA TYR A 30 -15.40 5.59 52.16
C TYR A 30 -14.44 6.37 51.24
N LEU A 31 -13.42 7.02 51.80
CA LEU A 31 -12.40 7.71 51.01
C LEU A 31 -11.57 6.74 50.17
N MET A 32 -11.24 5.56 50.70
CA MET A 32 -10.51 4.53 49.95
C MET A 32 -11.35 3.93 48.82
N LEU A 33 -12.65 3.69 49.07
CA LEU A 33 -13.62 3.27 48.04
C LEU A 33 -13.81 4.35 46.97
N ALA A 34 -13.95 5.62 47.36
CA ALA A 34 -14.06 6.74 46.43
C ALA A 34 -12.79 6.91 45.58
N PHE A 35 -11.61 6.74 46.18
CA PHE A 35 -10.32 6.78 45.49
C PHE A 35 -10.13 5.60 44.52
N LEU A 36 -10.53 4.39 44.92
CA LEU A 36 -10.55 3.21 44.04
C LEU A 36 -11.52 3.39 42.86
N LEU A 37 -12.72 3.93 43.10
CA LEU A 37 -13.69 4.26 42.05
C LEU A 37 -13.14 5.32 41.08
N PHE A 38 -12.52 6.37 41.61
CA PHE A 38 -11.89 7.43 40.81
C PHE A 38 -10.74 6.89 39.95
N LEU A 39 -9.90 6.00 40.48
CA LEU A 39 -8.86 5.32 39.72
C LEU A 39 -9.43 4.43 38.60
N THR A 40 -10.51 3.67 38.86
CA THR A 40 -11.15 2.86 37.81
C THR A 40 -11.79 3.71 36.70
N VAL A 41 -12.34 4.89 37.02
CA VAL A 41 -12.91 5.80 36.01
C VAL A 41 -11.82 6.46 35.15
N ILE A 42 -10.66 6.77 35.75
CA ILE A 42 -9.49 7.26 35.00
C ILE A 42 -8.93 6.15 34.09
N SER A 43 -8.82 4.90 34.57
CA SER A 43 -8.36 3.78 33.74
C SER A 43 -9.30 3.44 32.57
N LEU A 44 -10.62 3.68 32.71
CA LEU A 44 -11.58 3.51 31.62
C LEU A 44 -11.54 4.63 30.57
N SER A 45 -11.06 5.82 30.95
CA SER A 45 -11.04 7.00 30.06
C SER A 45 -9.77 7.09 29.20
N VAL A 46 -8.70 6.38 29.56
CA VAL A 46 -7.39 6.44 28.88
C VAL A 46 -7.28 5.46 27.69
N ASN A 47 -8.24 4.53 27.52
CA ASN A 47 -8.18 3.50 26.47
C ASN A 47 -9.12 3.74 25.27
N ALA A 48 -9.81 4.87 25.19
CA ALA A 48 -10.56 5.22 23.99
C ALA A 48 -9.60 5.81 22.94
N LYS A 49 -9.11 4.97 22.01
CA LYS A 49 -8.52 5.48 20.75
C LYS A 49 -9.49 6.51 20.16
N PRO A 50 -9.03 7.70 19.73
CA PRO A 50 -9.91 8.65 19.05
C PRO A 50 -10.61 7.92 17.91
N LYS A 51 -11.95 7.85 17.94
CA LYS A 51 -12.68 7.29 16.81
C LYS A 51 -12.40 8.19 15.61
N GLU A 52 -11.74 7.64 14.59
CA GLU A 52 -11.55 8.37 13.35
C GLU A 52 -12.90 8.84 12.81
N LYS A 53 -12.91 10.04 12.23
CA LYS A 53 -14.13 10.58 11.61
C LYS A 53 -14.61 9.62 10.51
N PRO A 54 -15.93 9.51 10.26
CA PRO A 54 -16.43 8.76 9.12
C PRO A 54 -15.82 9.25 7.79
N LEU A 55 -15.67 8.33 6.83
CA LEU A 55 -15.34 8.67 5.44
C LEU A 55 -16.56 9.27 4.75
N MET A 56 -16.46 10.52 4.32
CA MET A 56 -17.55 11.22 3.62
C MET A 56 -17.35 11.08 2.11
N ILE A 57 -18.10 10.16 1.50
CA ILE A 57 -17.97 9.76 0.09
C ILE A 57 -19.09 10.40 -0.73
N GLN A 58 -18.71 11.16 -1.75
CA GLN A 58 -19.64 11.77 -2.70
C GLN A 58 -20.14 10.75 -3.72
N GLU A 59 -19.24 9.89 -4.19
CA GLU A 59 -19.51 8.87 -5.20
C GLU A 59 -18.60 7.66 -5.01
N GLN A 60 -19.12 6.46 -5.22
CA GLN A 60 -18.31 5.25 -5.33
C GLN A 60 -18.97 4.25 -6.27
N GLY A 61 -18.15 3.39 -6.87
CA GLY A 61 -18.64 2.36 -7.77
C GLY A 61 -17.50 1.55 -8.36
N SER A 62 -17.82 0.80 -9.40
CA SER A 62 -16.83 0.03 -10.15
C SER A 62 -17.19 -0.08 -11.62
N PHE A 63 -16.20 -0.27 -12.47
CA PHE A 63 -16.40 -0.52 -13.90
C PHE A 63 -15.22 -1.30 -14.50
N ALA A 64 -15.46 -1.98 -15.62
CA ALA A 64 -14.40 -2.53 -16.47
C ALA A 64 -13.94 -1.49 -17.50
N VAL A 65 -12.67 -1.52 -17.90
CA VAL A 65 -12.11 -0.61 -18.91
C VAL A 65 -11.02 -1.27 -19.75
N GLY A 66 -10.94 -0.89 -21.03
CA GLY A 66 -10.06 -1.54 -21.99
C GLY A 66 -10.56 -2.93 -22.38
N GLY A 67 -9.64 -3.83 -22.72
CA GLY A 67 -9.93 -5.19 -23.15
C GLY A 67 -10.23 -5.32 -24.64
N THR A 68 -10.51 -6.56 -25.04
CA THR A 68 -10.79 -6.95 -26.42
C THR A 68 -12.02 -7.85 -26.49
N VAL A 69 -12.53 -8.06 -27.70
CA VAL A 69 -13.66 -8.93 -27.99
C VAL A 69 -13.23 -9.98 -29.00
N VAL A 70 -13.29 -11.24 -28.61
CA VAL A 70 -13.14 -12.39 -29.53
C VAL A 70 -14.51 -12.71 -30.11
N THR A 71 -14.59 -12.86 -31.43
CA THR A 71 -15.84 -13.19 -32.13
C THR A 71 -15.72 -14.55 -32.79
N ASN A 72 -16.73 -15.40 -32.61
CA ASN A 72 -16.82 -16.65 -33.33
C ASN A 72 -17.77 -16.48 -34.55
N PRO A 73 -17.36 -16.86 -35.77
CA PRO A 73 -18.22 -16.78 -36.95
C PRO A 73 -19.55 -17.53 -36.80
N GLY A 74 -20.53 -17.18 -37.65
CA GLY A 74 -21.86 -17.80 -37.69
C GLY A 74 -22.97 -16.93 -37.10
N THR A 75 -24.11 -17.54 -36.79
CA THR A 75 -25.29 -16.87 -36.25
C THR A 75 -25.71 -17.53 -34.95
N PHE A 76 -25.81 -16.75 -33.88
CA PHE A 76 -26.25 -17.27 -32.59
C PHE A 76 -27.71 -17.75 -32.65
N ASN A 77 -27.93 -19.02 -32.31
CA ASN A 77 -29.27 -19.58 -32.13
C ASN A 77 -29.60 -19.67 -30.63
N PRO A 78 -30.54 -18.87 -30.10
CA PRO A 78 -30.86 -18.90 -28.67
C PRO A 78 -31.46 -20.22 -28.19
N TYR A 79 -31.98 -21.04 -29.11
CA TYR A 79 -32.57 -22.36 -28.84
C TYR A 79 -31.59 -23.52 -29.10
N ASN A 80 -30.41 -23.25 -29.66
CA ASN A 80 -29.32 -24.21 -29.81
C ASN A 80 -27.99 -23.50 -29.52
N GLN A 81 -27.62 -23.42 -28.23
CA GLN A 81 -26.57 -22.56 -27.71
C GLN A 81 -25.15 -23.10 -27.99
N THR A 82 -24.77 -23.21 -29.26
CA THR A 82 -23.38 -23.41 -29.69
C THR A 82 -22.61 -22.09 -29.66
N THR A 83 -21.30 -22.11 -29.84
CA THR A 83 -20.47 -20.89 -29.87
C THR A 83 -20.68 -20.03 -31.11
N GLU A 84 -21.40 -20.50 -32.13
CA GLU A 84 -21.55 -19.78 -33.41
C GLU A 84 -22.17 -18.38 -33.22
N GLY A 85 -21.61 -17.39 -33.90
CA GLY A 85 -22.05 -16.00 -33.83
C GLY A 85 -21.92 -15.33 -32.45
N GLN A 86 -21.31 -15.99 -31.46
CA GLN A 86 -21.12 -15.44 -30.13
C GLN A 86 -19.85 -14.59 -30.01
N THR A 87 -19.82 -13.74 -28.98
CA THR A 87 -18.67 -12.90 -28.63
C THR A 87 -18.17 -13.20 -27.21
N PHE A 88 -16.88 -12.99 -26.98
CA PHE A 88 -16.23 -13.14 -25.69
C PHE A 88 -15.44 -11.87 -25.38
N HIS A 89 -15.91 -11.10 -24.41
CA HIS A 89 -15.24 -9.89 -23.93
C HIS A 89 -14.24 -10.28 -22.83
N GLY A 90 -12.97 -9.89 -22.97
CA GLY A 90 -11.93 -10.22 -22.01
C GLY A 90 -10.76 -9.24 -22.01
N ASP A 91 -9.75 -9.50 -21.19
CA ASP A 91 -8.52 -8.70 -21.05
C ASP A 91 -8.74 -7.21 -20.66
N HIS A 92 -9.89 -6.90 -20.07
CA HIS A 92 -10.15 -5.59 -19.46
C HIS A 92 -9.46 -5.48 -18.10
N ALA A 93 -9.22 -4.26 -17.63
CA ALA A 93 -8.97 -3.98 -16.22
C ALA A 93 -10.30 -3.83 -15.46
N TYR A 94 -10.32 -4.18 -14.18
CA TYR A 94 -11.41 -3.87 -13.26
C TYR A 94 -11.00 -2.70 -12.36
N ILE A 95 -11.88 -1.73 -12.20
CA ILE A 95 -11.63 -0.53 -11.43
C ILE A 95 -12.68 -0.39 -10.34
N PHE A 96 -12.26 -0.29 -9.08
CA PHE A 96 -13.08 0.22 -8.00
C PHE A 96 -12.67 1.66 -7.70
N TYR A 97 -13.63 2.57 -7.50
CA TYR A 97 -13.33 3.98 -7.23
C TYR A 97 -14.17 4.57 -6.10
N GLN A 98 -13.58 5.54 -5.42
CA GLN A 98 -14.25 6.38 -4.42
C GLN A 98 -13.82 7.84 -4.61
N VAL A 99 -14.79 8.74 -4.60
CA VAL A 99 -14.59 10.19 -4.69
C VAL A 99 -15.09 10.81 -3.38
N PRO A 100 -14.23 11.50 -2.61
CA PRO A 100 -14.64 12.14 -1.37
C PRO A 100 -15.42 13.43 -1.67
N VAL A 101 -16.21 13.90 -0.69
CA VAL A 101 -16.77 15.25 -0.77
C VAL A 101 -15.63 16.27 -0.86
N LYS A 102 -15.79 17.30 -1.72
CA LYS A 102 -14.76 18.32 -2.00
C LYS A 102 -13.41 17.70 -2.43
N ALA A 103 -13.47 16.74 -3.36
CA ALA A 103 -12.30 16.09 -3.90
C ALA A 103 -11.31 17.08 -4.52
N ARG A 104 -10.02 16.80 -4.32
CA ARG A 104 -8.90 17.43 -5.03
C ARG A 104 -9.01 17.16 -6.53
N LYS A 105 -8.38 18.03 -7.34
CA LYS A 105 -8.53 18.02 -8.79
C LYS A 105 -8.06 16.73 -9.46
N TYR A 106 -6.93 16.18 -9.03
CA TYR A 106 -6.32 15.00 -9.65
C TYR A 106 -6.53 13.77 -8.77
N PRO A 107 -7.27 12.75 -9.21
CA PRO A 107 -7.40 11.52 -8.46
C PRO A 107 -6.10 10.70 -8.51
N LEU A 108 -5.97 9.76 -7.57
CA LEU A 108 -4.89 8.78 -7.51
C LEU A 108 -5.36 7.46 -8.14
N VAL A 109 -4.64 7.00 -9.16
CA VAL A 109 -4.88 5.73 -9.82
C VAL A 109 -3.82 4.75 -9.34
N MET A 110 -4.18 3.76 -8.53
CA MET A 110 -3.25 2.86 -7.83
C MET A 110 -3.18 1.49 -8.50
N TRP A 111 -1.98 1.11 -8.92
CA TRP A 111 -1.71 -0.08 -9.73
C TRP A 111 -0.72 -1.03 -9.04
N HIS A 112 -1.21 -2.18 -8.59
CA HIS A 112 -0.45 -3.20 -7.87
C HIS A 112 0.67 -3.88 -8.70
N GLY A 113 1.52 -4.66 -8.03
CA GLY A 113 2.58 -5.48 -8.63
C GLY A 113 2.20 -6.89 -9.10
N ILE A 114 3.21 -7.74 -9.33
CA ILE A 114 3.01 -9.15 -9.72
C ILE A 114 2.46 -9.98 -8.55
N GLY A 115 1.60 -10.95 -8.84
CA GLY A 115 1.02 -11.85 -7.83
C GLY A 115 0.08 -11.17 -6.83
N GLN A 116 -0.21 -9.88 -7.00
CA GLN A 116 -1.07 -9.07 -6.13
C GLN A 116 -2.29 -8.56 -6.91
N PHE A 117 -3.20 -7.89 -6.23
CA PHE A 117 -4.34 -7.18 -6.82
C PHE A 117 -4.65 -5.90 -6.02
N SER A 118 -5.80 -5.25 -6.23
CA SER A 118 -6.23 -4.02 -5.53
C SER A 118 -6.01 -4.04 -4.00
N LYS A 119 -6.14 -5.22 -3.36
CA LYS A 119 -5.85 -5.46 -1.93
C LYS A 119 -4.48 -4.93 -1.44
N THR A 120 -3.53 -4.74 -2.36
CA THR A 120 -2.26 -4.02 -2.14
C THR A 120 -2.46 -2.67 -1.43
N TRP A 121 -3.52 -1.96 -1.77
CA TRP A 121 -3.76 -0.57 -1.33
C TRP A 121 -4.90 -0.44 -0.30
N GLU A 122 -5.63 -1.51 -0.06
CA GLU A 122 -6.75 -1.57 0.89
C GLU A 122 -6.23 -1.76 2.33
N THR A 123 -7.06 -2.26 3.25
CA THR A 123 -6.66 -2.61 4.63
C THR A 123 -5.34 -3.38 4.66
N THR A 124 -4.41 -3.02 5.55
CA THR A 124 -3.11 -3.71 5.69
C THR A 124 -3.30 -5.15 6.19
N PRO A 125 -2.29 -6.05 6.05
CA PRO A 125 -2.39 -7.42 6.54
C PRO A 125 -2.68 -7.53 8.05
N ASP A 126 -2.25 -6.55 8.84
CA ASP A 126 -2.51 -6.45 10.28
C ASP A 126 -3.78 -5.64 10.64
N GLY A 127 -4.60 -5.27 9.65
CA GLY A 127 -5.93 -4.67 9.87
C GLY A 127 -5.97 -3.15 9.99
N ARG A 128 -4.87 -2.44 9.76
CA ARG A 128 -4.85 -0.96 9.72
C ARG A 128 -5.37 -0.44 8.38
N GLU A 129 -5.61 0.86 8.30
CA GLU A 129 -5.94 1.50 7.03
C GLU A 129 -4.75 1.48 6.07
N GLY A 130 -5.01 1.15 4.81
CA GLY A 130 -4.07 1.37 3.72
C GLY A 130 -4.41 2.62 2.89
N TYR A 131 -3.69 2.77 1.79
CA TYR A 131 -3.69 3.98 0.97
C TYR A 131 -5.06 4.34 0.38
N GLN A 132 -5.93 3.36 0.12
CA GLN A 132 -7.32 3.61 -0.26
C GLN A 132 -8.00 4.56 0.73
N ASN A 133 -8.02 4.21 2.01
CA ASN A 133 -8.67 5.02 3.04
C ASN A 133 -7.86 6.26 3.38
N ILE A 134 -6.54 6.11 3.53
CA ILE A 134 -5.66 7.21 3.91
C ILE A 134 -5.78 8.37 2.92
N PHE A 135 -5.71 8.12 1.61
CA PHE A 135 -5.78 9.19 0.61
C PHE A 135 -7.20 9.68 0.34
N LEU A 136 -8.22 8.83 0.52
CA LEU A 136 -9.62 9.27 0.52
C LEU A 136 -9.89 10.27 1.66
N ARG A 137 -9.36 10.02 2.87
CA ARG A 137 -9.39 10.97 4.00
C ARG A 137 -8.62 12.26 3.71
N ARG A 138 -7.55 12.17 2.91
CA ARG A 138 -6.75 13.33 2.47
C ARG A 138 -7.40 14.10 1.30
N GLY A 139 -8.61 13.73 0.88
CA GLY A 139 -9.41 14.45 -0.10
C GLY A 139 -9.12 14.07 -1.55
N PHE A 140 -8.40 12.98 -1.81
CA PHE A 140 -8.19 12.50 -3.17
C PHE A 140 -9.30 11.54 -3.59
N GLY A 141 -9.77 11.65 -4.84
CA GLY A 141 -10.42 10.51 -5.47
C GLY A 141 -9.42 9.37 -5.63
N VAL A 142 -9.83 8.13 -5.36
CA VAL A 142 -8.97 6.95 -5.46
C VAL A 142 -9.58 5.95 -6.44
N TYR A 143 -8.75 5.39 -7.32
CA TYR A 143 -9.11 4.38 -8.31
C TYR A 143 -8.14 3.21 -8.16
N LEU A 144 -8.64 2.08 -7.65
CA LEU A 144 -7.84 0.86 -7.50
C LEU A 144 -8.01 -0.01 -8.74
N ILE A 145 -6.90 -0.39 -9.35
CA ILE A 145 -6.87 -1.25 -10.53
C ILE A 145 -6.66 -2.69 -10.10
N ASP A 146 -7.50 -3.61 -10.57
CA ASP A 146 -7.10 -4.98 -10.87
C ASP A 146 -6.75 -5.04 -12.36
N GLN A 147 -5.48 -5.29 -12.67
CA GLN A 147 -5.01 -5.27 -14.05
C GLN A 147 -5.57 -6.47 -14.85
N PRO A 148 -5.57 -6.42 -16.19
CA PRO A 148 -6.01 -7.55 -17.01
C PRO A 148 -5.43 -8.89 -16.55
N ARG A 149 -6.31 -9.91 -16.51
CA ARG A 149 -5.99 -11.29 -16.12
C ARG A 149 -5.65 -11.46 -14.64
N ARG A 150 -6.06 -10.54 -13.77
CA ARG A 150 -5.80 -10.58 -12.31
C ARG A 150 -7.06 -10.26 -11.50
N GLY A 151 -7.29 -10.97 -10.39
CA GLY A 151 -8.38 -10.65 -9.45
C GLY A 151 -9.75 -10.59 -10.12
N ASN A 152 -10.46 -9.48 -9.94
CA ASN A 152 -11.77 -9.23 -10.55
C ASN A 152 -11.72 -9.07 -12.08
N ALA A 153 -10.53 -8.83 -12.64
CA ALA A 153 -10.26 -8.74 -14.08
C ALA A 153 -9.77 -10.08 -14.69
N SER A 154 -10.19 -11.21 -14.11
CA SER A 154 -9.72 -12.55 -14.47
C SER A 154 -10.30 -13.12 -15.76
N ARG A 155 -11.25 -12.44 -16.41
CA ARG A 155 -11.81 -12.88 -17.70
C ARG A 155 -10.82 -12.62 -18.84
N SER A 156 -9.85 -13.53 -18.96
CA SER A 156 -8.77 -13.50 -19.92
C SER A 156 -9.20 -14.01 -21.30
N THR A 157 -8.62 -13.45 -22.36
CA THR A 157 -8.74 -14.04 -23.71
C THR A 157 -7.65 -15.07 -24.03
N ALA A 158 -6.66 -15.21 -23.14
CA ALA A 158 -5.63 -16.23 -23.25
C ALA A 158 -5.95 -17.43 -22.35
N THR A 159 -5.50 -18.61 -22.76
CA THR A 159 -5.57 -19.81 -21.93
C THR A 159 -4.59 -19.71 -20.76
N ALA A 160 -4.95 -20.32 -19.64
CA ALA A 160 -4.14 -20.35 -18.43
C ALA A 160 -4.33 -21.65 -17.68
N THR A 161 -3.24 -22.17 -17.11
CA THR A 161 -3.27 -23.27 -16.13
C THR A 161 -2.75 -22.73 -14.81
N ILE A 162 -3.54 -22.87 -13.75
CA ILE A 162 -3.14 -22.43 -12.40
C ILE A 162 -2.66 -23.65 -11.62
N ALA A 163 -1.38 -23.64 -11.27
CA ALA A 163 -0.78 -24.62 -10.37
C ALA A 163 -0.63 -23.99 -8.97
N PRO A 164 -1.16 -24.60 -7.90
CA PRO A 164 -0.86 -24.16 -6.55
C PRO A 164 0.58 -24.57 -6.22
N THR A 165 1.49 -23.59 -6.19
CA THR A 165 2.90 -23.79 -5.88
C THR A 165 3.18 -23.30 -4.45
N PRO A 166 3.72 -24.16 -3.56
CA PRO A 166 4.17 -23.73 -2.24
C PRO A 166 5.46 -22.87 -2.34
N ASP A 167 5.31 -21.57 -2.54
CA ASP A 167 6.42 -20.62 -2.78
C ASP A 167 6.45 -19.43 -1.80
N GLU A 168 5.60 -19.43 -0.77
CA GLU A 168 5.41 -18.34 0.19
C GLU A 168 6.71 -17.91 0.90
N GLN A 169 7.59 -18.85 1.25
CA GLN A 169 8.88 -18.55 1.88
C GLN A 169 9.83 -17.80 0.93
N GLY A 170 9.73 -18.07 -0.38
CA GLY A 170 10.45 -17.32 -1.40
C GLY A 170 9.95 -15.88 -1.44
N TRP A 171 8.63 -15.68 -1.46
CA TRP A 171 8.01 -14.35 -1.43
C TRP A 171 8.34 -13.57 -0.16
N PHE A 172 8.40 -14.21 1.01
CA PHE A 172 8.84 -13.57 2.25
C PHE A 172 10.22 -12.92 2.12
N GLY A 173 11.17 -13.62 1.49
CA GLY A 173 12.51 -13.10 1.20
C GLY A 173 12.51 -12.05 0.09
N THR A 174 11.79 -12.28 -1.00
CA THR A 174 11.64 -11.31 -2.10
C THR A 174 11.04 -9.99 -1.62
N PHE A 175 10.08 -10.02 -0.70
CA PHE A 175 9.44 -8.82 -0.16
C PHE A 175 10.23 -8.17 0.98
N ARG A 176 11.39 -8.74 1.31
CA ARG A 176 12.31 -8.26 2.35
C ARG A 176 11.64 -8.10 3.72
N VAL A 177 10.75 -9.03 4.06
CA VAL A 177 10.24 -9.14 5.45
C VAL A 177 11.32 -9.72 6.37
N GLY A 178 12.18 -10.58 5.82
CA GLY A 178 13.30 -11.19 6.52
C GLY A 178 13.98 -12.26 5.69
N ILE A 179 14.82 -13.06 6.35
CA ILE A 179 15.38 -14.29 5.79
C ILE A 179 14.67 -15.46 6.48
N TRP A 180 13.77 -16.11 5.76
CA TRP A 180 12.91 -17.15 6.32
C TRP A 180 13.71 -18.16 7.17
N PRO A 181 13.23 -18.50 8.40
CA PRO A 181 11.96 -18.08 9.02
C PRO A 181 12.07 -16.78 9.84
N ASN A 182 13.21 -16.09 9.80
CA ASN A 182 13.51 -14.96 10.68
C ASN A 182 13.15 -13.64 10.02
N TYR A 183 12.46 -12.77 10.75
CA TYR A 183 12.22 -11.37 10.37
C TYR A 183 13.52 -10.56 10.46
N PHE A 184 13.68 -9.56 9.60
CA PHE A 184 14.77 -8.59 9.79
C PHE A 184 14.59 -7.83 11.10
N GLU A 185 15.71 -7.46 11.71
CA GLU A 185 15.70 -6.57 12.87
C GLU A 185 15.16 -5.19 12.44
N GLY A 186 14.24 -4.63 13.24
CA GLY A 186 13.63 -3.33 12.96
C GLY A 186 12.63 -3.29 11.79
N VAL A 187 12.30 -4.43 11.16
CA VAL A 187 11.35 -4.46 10.03
C VAL A 187 9.99 -3.88 10.43
N GLN A 188 9.43 -3.03 9.57
CA GLN A 188 8.13 -2.37 9.74
C GLN A 188 6.98 -3.31 9.36
N PHE A 189 7.00 -4.53 9.87
CA PHE A 189 6.02 -5.57 9.60
C PHE A 189 5.63 -6.27 10.90
N SER A 190 4.33 -6.45 11.13
CA SER A 190 3.83 -7.13 12.34
C SER A 190 4.25 -8.61 12.35
N LYS A 191 4.83 -9.05 13.47
CA LYS A 191 5.28 -10.43 13.68
C LYS A 191 4.18 -11.35 14.20
N ASP A 192 2.95 -10.86 14.26
CA ASP A 192 1.79 -11.67 14.59
C ASP A 192 1.49 -12.68 13.47
N SER A 193 1.21 -13.94 13.85
CA SER A 193 1.04 -15.01 12.87
C SER A 193 -0.14 -14.78 11.93
N GLU A 194 -1.20 -14.11 12.42
CA GLU A 194 -2.36 -13.80 11.58
C GLU A 194 -2.02 -12.74 10.53
N THR A 195 -1.11 -11.80 10.83
CA THR A 195 -0.63 -10.83 9.83
C THR A 195 0.01 -11.56 8.65
N LEU A 196 0.89 -12.53 8.91
CA LEU A 196 1.55 -13.29 7.84
C LEU A 196 0.56 -14.16 7.06
N ASN A 197 -0.42 -14.77 7.75
CA ASN A 197 -1.53 -15.49 7.12
C ASN A 197 -2.33 -14.59 6.15
N GLN A 198 -2.71 -13.37 6.57
CA GLN A 198 -3.38 -12.41 5.70
C GLN A 198 -2.49 -11.96 4.53
N TYR A 199 -1.20 -11.80 4.77
CA TYR A 199 -0.24 -11.35 3.75
C TYR A 199 -0.07 -12.34 2.60
N PHE A 200 -0.11 -13.65 2.87
CA PHE A 200 -0.11 -14.65 1.80
C PHE A 200 -1.48 -14.76 1.11
N ARG A 201 -2.59 -14.57 1.83
CA ARG A 201 -3.95 -14.62 1.26
C ARG A 201 -4.29 -13.46 0.32
N GLN A 202 -3.52 -12.37 0.33
CA GLN A 202 -3.66 -11.30 -0.67
C GLN A 202 -2.91 -11.58 -1.98
N MET A 203 -2.26 -12.74 -2.11
CA MET A 203 -1.64 -13.17 -3.36
C MET A 203 -2.66 -13.85 -4.27
N VAL A 204 -2.66 -13.53 -5.55
CA VAL A 204 -3.54 -14.12 -6.57
C VAL A 204 -2.77 -14.45 -7.85
N PRO A 205 -3.14 -15.52 -8.58
CA PRO A 205 -2.44 -15.94 -9.78
C PRO A 205 -2.72 -15.01 -10.98
N ASN A 206 -1.93 -15.18 -12.04
CA ASN A 206 -2.24 -14.63 -13.36
C ASN A 206 -3.09 -15.61 -14.17
N LEU A 207 -4.24 -15.16 -14.68
CA LEU A 207 -5.10 -15.95 -15.56
C LEU A 207 -4.66 -15.79 -17.02
N GLY A 208 -3.39 -16.14 -17.29
CA GLY A 208 -2.78 -16.09 -18.62
C GLY A 208 -1.35 -15.55 -18.56
N PRO A 209 -0.62 -15.54 -19.68
CA PRO A 209 0.71 -14.94 -19.72
C PRO A 209 0.62 -13.45 -19.39
N ILE A 210 1.68 -12.92 -18.77
CA ILE A 210 1.78 -11.48 -18.57
C ILE A 210 2.08 -10.83 -19.91
N ASP A 211 1.17 -9.96 -20.34
CA ASP A 211 1.31 -9.16 -21.54
C ASP A 211 1.33 -7.67 -21.14
N ILE A 212 2.48 -7.03 -21.33
CA ILE A 212 2.70 -5.64 -20.96
C ILE A 212 1.82 -4.71 -21.81
N ASN A 213 1.57 -5.03 -23.07
CA ASN A 213 0.77 -4.18 -23.94
C ASN A 213 -0.70 -4.23 -23.51
N VAL A 214 -1.26 -5.41 -23.30
CA VAL A 214 -2.63 -5.58 -22.79
C VAL A 214 -2.83 -4.79 -21.49
N ASN A 215 -1.89 -4.91 -20.56
CA ASN A 215 -1.92 -4.20 -19.29
C ASN A 215 -1.86 -2.67 -19.47
N THR A 216 -0.87 -2.17 -20.22
CA THR A 216 -0.65 -0.73 -20.41
C THR A 216 -1.76 -0.07 -21.23
N ASP A 217 -2.37 -0.79 -22.17
CA ASP A 217 -3.49 -0.31 -22.98
C ASP A 217 -4.77 -0.18 -22.16
N ALA A 218 -5.06 -1.13 -21.27
CA ALA A 218 -6.20 -1.03 -20.36
C ALA A 218 -6.07 0.15 -19.38
N VAL A 219 -4.87 0.36 -18.82
CA VAL A 219 -4.62 1.52 -17.94
C VAL A 219 -4.61 2.82 -18.75
N SER A 220 -4.08 2.84 -19.98
CA SER A 220 -4.21 3.99 -20.87
C SER A 220 -5.69 4.34 -21.13
N ALA A 221 -6.53 3.33 -21.39
CA ALA A 221 -7.97 3.53 -21.59
C ALA A 221 -8.65 4.11 -20.33
N LEU A 222 -8.22 3.73 -19.13
CA LEU A 222 -8.68 4.36 -17.88
C LEU A 222 -8.37 5.86 -17.88
N PHE A 223 -7.12 6.25 -18.14
CA PHE A 223 -6.72 7.66 -18.16
C PHE A 223 -7.41 8.47 -19.28
N THR A 224 -7.76 7.84 -20.39
CA THR A 224 -8.63 8.45 -21.41
C THR A 224 -10.04 8.68 -20.87
N LYS A 225 -10.59 7.72 -20.12
CA LYS A 225 -11.96 7.80 -19.55
C LYS A 225 -12.09 8.82 -18.43
N ILE A 226 -11.15 8.85 -17.48
CA ILE A 226 -11.26 9.71 -16.28
C ILE A 226 -10.56 11.06 -16.43
N GLY A 227 -9.76 11.23 -17.48
CA GLY A 227 -9.00 12.45 -17.72
C GLY A 227 -7.74 12.55 -16.84
N PRO A 228 -7.26 13.79 -16.60
CA PRO A 228 -6.01 14.04 -15.87
C PRO A 228 -5.97 13.43 -14.46
N ALA A 229 -4.96 12.60 -14.16
CA ALA A 229 -4.81 11.97 -12.86
C ALA A 229 -3.33 11.66 -12.54
N ILE A 230 -3.06 11.23 -11.30
CA ILE A 230 -1.74 10.80 -10.84
C ILE A 230 -1.70 9.28 -10.82
N LEU A 231 -0.67 8.69 -11.43
CA LEU A 231 -0.48 7.25 -11.41
C LEU A 231 0.40 6.85 -10.21
N VAL A 232 -0.07 5.89 -9.42
CA VAL A 232 0.67 5.31 -8.30
C VAL A 232 0.95 3.84 -8.62
N THR A 233 2.22 3.46 -8.73
CA THR A 233 2.62 2.09 -9.13
C THR A 233 3.41 1.38 -8.04
N HIS A 234 3.44 0.05 -8.12
CA HIS A 234 4.23 -0.79 -7.26
C HIS A 234 4.90 -1.92 -8.04
N SER A 235 6.20 -2.14 -7.77
CA SER A 235 6.90 -3.34 -8.24
C SER A 235 6.82 -3.50 -9.75
N HIS A 236 6.22 -4.59 -10.23
CA HIS A 236 6.08 -4.91 -11.64
C HIS A 236 5.34 -3.82 -12.45
N SER A 237 4.36 -3.12 -11.86
CA SER A 237 3.66 -2.05 -12.56
C SER A 237 4.49 -0.77 -12.71
N GLY A 238 5.65 -0.67 -12.07
CA GLY A 238 6.60 0.44 -12.25
C GLY A 238 6.99 0.62 -13.72
N GLY A 239 7.61 -0.40 -14.32
CA GLY A 239 7.99 -0.41 -15.74
C GLY A 239 6.82 -0.15 -16.69
N MET A 240 5.69 -0.79 -16.41
CA MET A 240 4.46 -0.63 -17.19
C MET A 240 3.91 0.80 -17.08
N GLY A 241 4.06 1.45 -15.92
CA GLY A 241 3.67 2.84 -15.70
C GLY A 241 4.42 3.83 -16.60
N TRP A 242 5.72 3.64 -16.80
CA TRP A 242 6.49 4.46 -17.77
C TRP A 242 5.94 4.31 -19.19
N GLY A 243 5.67 3.06 -19.60
CA GLY A 243 5.07 2.75 -20.90
C GLY A 243 3.68 3.38 -21.06
N THR A 244 2.83 3.33 -20.03
CA THR A 244 1.52 3.98 -20.08
C THR A 244 1.63 5.51 -20.16
N ALA A 245 2.58 6.14 -19.45
CA ALA A 245 2.80 7.58 -19.53
C ALA A 245 3.34 8.03 -20.90
N ILE A 246 4.09 7.18 -21.60
CA ILE A 246 4.47 7.41 -23.00
C ILE A 246 3.24 7.35 -23.93
N LYS A 247 2.30 6.44 -23.66
CA LYS A 247 1.05 6.26 -24.43
C LYS A 247 0.01 7.34 -24.15
N ASN A 248 -0.08 7.86 -22.92
CA ASN A 248 -1.18 8.72 -22.49
C ASN A 248 -0.75 9.90 -21.61
N GLN A 249 -0.91 11.13 -22.14
CA GLN A 249 -0.52 12.38 -21.49
C GLN A 249 -1.54 12.91 -20.46
N ASN A 250 -2.61 12.16 -20.18
CA ASN A 250 -3.48 12.43 -19.03
C ASN A 250 -2.83 12.03 -17.70
N ILE A 251 -1.78 11.21 -17.71
CA ILE A 251 -0.95 11.02 -16.53
C ILE A 251 -0.20 12.34 -16.26
N LYS A 252 -0.44 12.93 -15.08
CA LYS A 252 0.17 14.22 -14.69
C LYS A 252 1.37 14.09 -13.76
N ALA A 253 1.54 12.93 -13.15
CA ALA A 253 2.68 12.58 -12.32
C ALA A 253 2.69 11.07 -12.06
N ILE A 254 3.85 10.55 -11.66
CA ILE A 254 3.98 9.16 -11.22
C ILE A 254 4.61 9.10 -9.82
N VAL A 255 3.98 8.35 -8.93
CA VAL A 255 4.56 7.90 -7.65
C VAL A 255 4.79 6.40 -7.75
N SER A 256 6.05 5.95 -7.68
CA SER A 256 6.37 4.52 -7.81
C SER A 256 7.02 3.98 -6.55
N TYR A 257 6.46 2.90 -6.02
CA TYR A 257 7.04 2.16 -4.91
C TYR A 257 7.79 0.95 -5.46
N GLU A 258 9.11 0.95 -5.29
CA GLU A 258 10.01 -0.15 -5.62
C GLU A 258 9.83 -0.72 -7.04
N PRO A 259 9.93 0.09 -8.12
CA PRO A 259 9.78 -0.40 -9.48
C PRO A 259 10.76 -1.55 -9.76
N GLY A 260 10.22 -2.65 -10.28
CA GLY A 260 10.92 -3.93 -10.37
C GLY A 260 11.72 -4.15 -11.65
N SER A 261 11.32 -3.54 -12.77
CA SER A 261 11.94 -3.70 -14.08
C SER A 261 11.31 -2.72 -15.08
N GLY A 262 11.72 -2.80 -16.34
CA GLY A 262 11.10 -2.07 -17.44
C GLY A 262 11.46 -0.58 -17.48
N PHE A 263 12.58 -0.19 -16.86
CA PHE A 263 13.14 1.15 -17.01
C PHE A 263 13.46 1.42 -18.48
N VAL A 264 13.02 2.57 -18.99
CA VAL A 264 13.16 2.94 -20.41
C VAL A 264 14.21 4.02 -20.57
N PHE A 265 15.13 3.86 -21.52
CA PHE A 265 16.16 4.84 -21.86
C PHE A 265 16.04 5.19 -23.35
N PRO A 266 16.52 6.36 -23.79
CA PRO A 266 16.69 6.62 -25.21
C PRO A 266 17.54 5.52 -25.86
N ASP A 267 17.20 5.14 -27.09
CA ASP A 267 18.06 4.29 -27.90
C ASP A 267 19.49 4.86 -27.95
N GLY A 268 20.47 4.02 -27.67
CA GLY A 268 21.89 4.41 -27.57
C GLY A 268 22.36 4.90 -26.19
N GLU A 269 21.45 5.11 -25.23
CA GLU A 269 21.76 5.49 -23.83
C GLU A 269 21.37 4.41 -22.81
N VAL A 270 20.98 3.21 -23.27
CA VAL A 270 20.67 2.07 -22.41
C VAL A 270 21.94 1.65 -21.65
N PRO A 271 21.95 1.64 -20.30
CA PRO A 271 23.12 1.21 -19.54
C PRO A 271 23.37 -0.29 -19.71
N ALA A 272 24.59 -0.73 -19.38
CA ALA A 272 24.90 -2.15 -19.33
C ALA A 272 23.98 -2.89 -18.33
N PRO A 273 23.58 -4.14 -18.59
CA PRO A 273 22.79 -4.93 -17.65
C PRO A 273 23.48 -5.05 -16.28
N ILE A 274 22.72 -4.90 -15.20
CA ILE A 274 23.24 -4.98 -13.83
C ILE A 274 23.12 -6.44 -13.34
N PRO A 275 24.22 -7.09 -12.93
CA PRO A 275 24.17 -8.45 -12.40
C PRO A 275 23.50 -8.47 -11.02
N MET A 276 22.80 -9.57 -10.74
CA MET A 276 22.23 -9.89 -9.43
C MET A 276 22.26 -11.41 -9.20
N ALA A 277 22.17 -11.89 -7.96
CA ALA A 277 22.22 -13.31 -7.62
C ALA A 277 21.19 -14.16 -8.38
N GLY A 278 20.04 -13.58 -8.76
CA GLY A 278 19.00 -14.23 -9.54
C GLY A 278 19.07 -14.01 -11.06
N GLY A 279 20.14 -13.42 -11.61
CA GLY A 279 20.29 -13.16 -13.05
C GLY A 279 20.81 -11.77 -13.37
N THR A 280 20.22 -11.11 -14.36
CA THR A 280 20.59 -9.73 -14.74
C THR A 280 19.35 -8.86 -14.89
N LEU A 281 19.46 -7.60 -14.48
CA LEU A 281 18.46 -6.58 -14.74
C LEU A 281 18.90 -5.75 -15.96
N ALA A 282 18.11 -5.80 -17.03
CA ALA A 282 18.29 -4.98 -18.21
C ALA A 282 17.21 -3.89 -18.30
N ALA A 283 17.60 -2.76 -18.87
CA ALA A 283 16.69 -1.69 -19.27
C ALA A 283 16.28 -1.83 -20.74
N ILE A 284 15.29 -1.05 -21.16
CA ILE A 284 14.69 -1.11 -22.49
C ILE A 284 15.02 0.19 -23.25
N GLY A 285 15.50 0.08 -24.49
CA GLY A 285 15.66 1.22 -25.40
C GLY A 285 14.32 1.63 -26.00
N VAL A 286 14.06 2.94 -26.07
CA VAL A 286 12.90 3.51 -26.76
C VAL A 286 13.32 4.70 -27.62
N PRO A 287 12.55 5.05 -28.67
CA PRO A 287 12.80 6.26 -29.45
C PRO A 287 12.87 7.51 -28.55
N ILE A 288 13.81 8.41 -28.83
CA ILE A 288 13.97 9.64 -28.02
C ILE A 288 12.66 10.44 -27.91
N SER A 289 11.84 10.48 -28.97
CA SER A 289 10.54 11.16 -28.95
C SER A 289 9.57 10.60 -27.92
N ASP A 290 9.63 9.29 -27.65
CA ASP A 290 8.84 8.66 -26.60
C ASP A 290 9.44 8.90 -25.22
N PHE A 291 10.76 8.73 -25.08
CA PHE A 291 11.46 9.01 -23.83
C PHE A 291 11.21 10.46 -23.34
N MET A 292 11.25 11.44 -24.25
CA MET A 292 11.03 12.84 -23.93
C MET A 292 9.64 13.16 -23.38
N LYS A 293 8.66 12.25 -23.46
CA LYS A 293 7.35 12.43 -22.80
C LYS A 293 7.47 12.28 -21.29
N LEU A 294 8.39 11.44 -20.82
CA LEU A 294 8.62 11.23 -19.38
C LEU A 294 9.26 12.46 -18.72
N THR A 295 9.95 13.31 -19.49
CA THR A 295 10.51 14.57 -18.97
C THR A 295 9.47 15.66 -18.72
N LYS A 296 8.20 15.42 -19.11
CA LYS A 296 7.12 16.42 -19.02
C LYS A 296 6.26 16.31 -17.76
N ILE A 297 6.50 15.30 -16.94
CA ILE A 297 5.77 15.06 -15.70
C ILE A 297 6.75 14.85 -14.54
N PRO A 298 6.42 15.29 -13.33
CA PRO A 298 7.20 14.96 -12.15
C PRO A 298 7.02 13.48 -11.78
N ILE A 299 8.11 12.84 -11.39
CA ILE A 299 8.15 11.42 -10.99
C ILE A 299 8.91 11.28 -9.67
N ILE A 300 8.36 10.51 -8.74
CA ILE A 300 9.06 10.13 -7.51
C ILE A 300 9.05 8.62 -7.33
N ILE A 301 10.20 8.08 -6.94
CA ILE A 301 10.42 6.66 -6.70
C ILE A 301 10.86 6.47 -5.25
N TYR A 302 10.27 5.51 -4.55
CA TYR A 302 10.63 5.12 -3.19
C TYR A 302 11.16 3.69 -3.16
N TYR A 303 12.28 3.48 -2.47
CA TYR A 303 12.79 2.17 -2.07
C TYR A 303 12.91 2.10 -0.55
N GLY A 304 12.49 0.98 0.03
CA GLY A 304 12.57 0.66 1.44
C GLY A 304 13.97 0.29 1.90
N ASP A 305 14.03 -0.44 3.02
CA ASP A 305 15.27 -0.81 3.71
C ASP A 305 15.67 -2.26 3.38
N ASN A 306 16.74 -2.73 4.03
CA ASN A 306 17.33 -4.07 3.89
C ASN A 306 17.82 -4.39 2.47
N ILE A 307 18.12 -3.34 1.69
CA ILE A 307 18.78 -3.41 0.39
C ILE A 307 20.30 -3.29 0.62
N PRO A 308 21.11 -4.26 0.17
CA PRO A 308 22.55 -4.27 0.44
C PRO A 308 23.27 -3.27 -0.46
N GLU A 309 24.34 -2.64 0.06
CA GLU A 309 25.17 -1.72 -0.73
C GLU A 309 25.99 -2.43 -1.82
N LYS A 310 26.30 -3.71 -1.61
CA LYS A 310 27.14 -4.52 -2.49
C LYS A 310 26.42 -5.80 -2.90
N PRO A 311 26.81 -6.43 -4.02
CA PRO A 311 26.29 -7.73 -4.40
C PRO A 311 26.42 -8.76 -3.28
N MET A 312 25.39 -9.60 -3.13
CA MET A 312 25.38 -10.71 -2.18
C MET A 312 24.56 -11.88 -2.73
N ASP A 313 24.78 -13.08 -2.20
CA ASP A 313 24.16 -14.31 -2.72
C ASP A 313 22.66 -14.43 -2.44
N ASN A 314 22.10 -13.56 -1.58
CA ASN A 314 20.67 -13.56 -1.29
C ASN A 314 19.88 -12.91 -2.44
N PRO A 315 19.06 -13.66 -3.20
CA PRO A 315 18.39 -13.13 -4.38
C PRO A 315 17.30 -12.10 -4.05
N GLY A 316 16.66 -12.21 -2.87
CA GLY A 316 15.67 -11.24 -2.41
C GLY A 316 16.33 -9.88 -2.20
N GLN A 317 17.42 -9.82 -1.45
CA GLN A 317 18.14 -8.58 -1.15
C GLN A 317 18.90 -8.02 -2.36
N ASP A 318 19.73 -8.84 -3.01
CA ASP A 318 20.59 -8.38 -4.11
C ASP A 318 19.79 -8.01 -5.37
N GLY A 319 18.65 -8.67 -5.59
CA GLY A 319 17.72 -8.28 -6.64
C GLY A 319 17.22 -6.84 -6.48
N TRP A 320 16.97 -6.39 -5.25
CA TRP A 320 16.53 -5.01 -4.98
C TRP A 320 17.68 -4.00 -5.03
N ARG A 321 18.92 -4.41 -4.73
CA ARG A 321 20.10 -3.56 -4.97
C ARG A 321 20.21 -3.19 -6.44
N ALA A 322 20.16 -4.19 -7.33
CA ALA A 322 20.25 -3.95 -8.78
C ALA A 322 19.13 -3.02 -9.29
N ARG A 323 17.93 -3.13 -8.72
CA ARG A 323 16.78 -2.28 -9.08
C ARG A 323 16.94 -0.84 -8.59
N LEU A 324 17.40 -0.64 -7.35
CA LEU A 324 17.72 0.69 -6.83
C LEU A 324 18.84 1.36 -7.64
N GLU A 325 19.87 0.61 -8.00
CA GLU A 325 20.95 1.09 -8.86
C GLU A 325 20.42 1.51 -10.25
N MET A 326 19.63 0.66 -10.90
CA MET A 326 19.00 0.99 -12.19
C MET A 326 18.08 2.21 -12.09
N ALA A 327 17.29 2.33 -11.01
CA ALA A 327 16.41 3.48 -10.80
C ALA A 327 17.19 4.80 -10.69
N ARG A 328 18.38 4.78 -10.06
CA ARG A 328 19.27 5.95 -9.98
C ARG A 328 19.82 6.32 -11.36
N LEU A 329 20.31 5.34 -12.12
CA LEU A 329 20.76 5.57 -13.51
C LEU A 329 19.63 6.14 -14.38
N TRP A 330 18.43 5.61 -14.22
CA TRP A 330 17.25 6.06 -14.96
C TRP A 330 16.85 7.48 -14.59
N ARG A 331 16.79 7.81 -13.30
CA ARG A 331 16.59 9.18 -12.80
C ARG A 331 17.60 10.13 -13.42
N ASP A 332 18.88 9.78 -13.38
CA ASP A 332 19.95 10.64 -13.87
C ASP A 332 19.83 10.87 -15.38
N CYS A 333 19.46 9.85 -16.15
CA CYS A 333 19.18 9.97 -17.58
C CYS A 333 17.98 10.89 -17.86
N VAL A 334 16.84 10.68 -17.18
CA VAL A 334 15.64 11.53 -17.39
C VAL A 334 15.93 12.98 -17.03
N ASN A 335 16.63 13.23 -15.91
CA ASN A 335 16.97 14.58 -15.45
C ASN A 335 18.00 15.26 -16.36
N LYS A 336 18.98 14.51 -16.90
CA LYS A 336 19.92 15.00 -17.93
C LYS A 336 19.17 15.51 -19.17
N HIS A 337 18.04 14.90 -19.51
CA HIS A 337 17.15 15.32 -20.61
C HIS A 337 16.08 16.35 -20.19
N GLY A 338 16.23 16.97 -19.02
CA GLY A 338 15.37 18.05 -18.55
C GLY A 338 14.09 17.61 -17.85
N GLY A 339 14.00 16.36 -17.39
CA GLY A 339 12.90 15.87 -16.55
C GLY A 339 13.04 16.19 -15.06
N ASP A 340 12.03 15.79 -14.29
CA ASP A 340 11.95 15.98 -12.83
C ASP A 340 11.67 14.63 -12.16
N VAL A 341 12.75 13.85 -11.96
CA VAL A 341 12.70 12.56 -11.28
C VAL A 341 13.47 12.63 -9.96
N THR A 342 12.83 12.16 -8.90
CA THR A 342 13.44 11.96 -7.58
C THR A 342 13.43 10.48 -7.22
N VAL A 343 14.54 9.95 -6.71
CA VAL A 343 14.63 8.59 -6.14
C VAL A 343 15.01 8.72 -4.67
N ILE A 344 14.15 8.22 -3.79
CA ILE A 344 14.35 8.21 -2.34
C ILE A 344 14.57 6.77 -1.90
N HIS A 345 15.73 6.51 -1.31
CA HIS A 345 15.99 5.32 -0.52
C HIS A 345 15.68 5.70 0.94
N LEU A 346 14.60 5.16 1.51
CA LEU A 346 14.03 5.60 2.79
C LEU A 346 15.06 5.68 3.95
N PRO A 347 16.02 4.73 4.08
CA PRO A 347 17.05 4.82 5.11
C PRO A 347 17.94 6.07 5.02
N GLU A 348 18.13 6.63 3.83
CA GLU A 348 18.95 7.83 3.60
C GLU A 348 18.29 9.10 4.15
N ILE A 349 16.98 9.07 4.37
CA ILE A 349 16.22 10.15 5.03
C ILE A 349 15.81 9.79 6.47
N GLY A 350 16.41 8.75 7.05
CA GLY A 350 16.21 8.35 8.44
C GLY A 350 15.02 7.42 8.70
N ILE A 351 14.29 7.00 7.66
CA ILE A 351 13.15 6.10 7.77
C ILE A 351 13.62 4.67 7.51
N LYS A 352 13.51 3.80 8.52
CA LYS A 352 14.16 2.48 8.53
C LYS A 352 13.16 1.33 8.69
N GLY A 353 13.57 0.17 8.20
CA GLY A 353 12.86 -1.10 8.34
C GLY A 353 11.74 -1.34 7.32
N ASN A 354 11.52 -0.42 6.38
CA ASN A 354 10.47 -0.61 5.38
C ASN A 354 10.74 -1.80 4.46
N THR A 355 9.70 -2.58 4.20
CA THR A 355 9.71 -3.75 3.31
C THR A 355 9.56 -3.33 1.85
N HIS A 356 9.32 -4.30 0.96
CA HIS A 356 8.88 -4.05 -0.40
C HIS A 356 7.50 -3.37 -0.51
N PHE A 357 6.71 -3.34 0.57
CA PHE A 357 5.36 -2.76 0.61
C PHE A 357 5.28 -1.61 1.63
N PRO A 358 6.04 -0.52 1.45
CA PRO A 358 6.12 0.58 2.42
C PRO A 358 4.77 1.28 2.69
N PHE A 359 3.83 1.19 1.76
CA PHE A 359 2.45 1.71 1.89
C PHE A 359 1.52 0.83 2.75
N SER A 360 1.94 -0.39 3.12
CA SER A 360 1.21 -1.27 4.05
C SER A 360 1.98 -1.61 5.33
N ASP A 361 3.25 -1.21 5.40
CA ASP A 361 4.11 -1.36 6.58
C ASP A 361 3.54 -0.64 7.83
N LEU A 362 4.09 -0.95 9.00
CA LEU A 362 3.66 -0.40 10.29
C LEU A 362 3.72 1.14 10.34
N ASN A 363 4.66 1.75 9.63
CA ASN A 363 4.80 3.20 9.49
C ASN A 363 4.16 3.75 8.19
N ASN A 364 3.20 3.07 7.57
CA ASN A 364 2.62 3.50 6.30
C ASN A 364 2.03 4.92 6.27
N ILE A 365 1.60 5.47 7.42
CA ILE A 365 1.16 6.86 7.53
C ILE A 365 2.33 7.83 7.27
N GLU A 366 3.52 7.54 7.79
CA GLU A 366 4.74 8.33 7.54
C GLU A 366 5.11 8.29 6.05
N ILE A 367 4.98 7.12 5.40
CA ILE A 367 5.22 6.98 3.96
C ILE A 367 4.16 7.74 3.14
N ALA A 368 2.89 7.73 3.59
CA ALA A 368 1.83 8.51 2.96
C ALA A 368 2.06 10.03 3.11
N ASP A 369 2.69 10.46 4.20
CA ASP A 369 3.06 11.86 4.43
C ASP A 369 4.14 12.32 3.45
N LEU A 370 5.15 11.50 3.14
CA LEU A 370 6.14 11.80 2.10
C LEU A 370 5.47 12.03 0.74
N MET A 371 4.58 11.12 0.32
CA MET A 371 3.84 11.28 -0.92
C MET A 371 2.97 12.53 -0.90
N SER A 372 2.30 12.83 0.21
CA SER A 372 1.44 14.01 0.33
C SER A 372 2.23 15.32 0.27
N ALA A 373 3.40 15.36 0.91
CA ALA A 373 4.31 16.49 0.87
C ALA A 373 4.81 16.73 -0.56
N TRP A 374 5.21 15.68 -1.26
CA TRP A 374 5.66 15.77 -2.65
C TRP A 374 4.53 16.22 -3.59
N LEU A 375 3.33 15.66 -3.46
CA LEU A 375 2.17 16.09 -4.25
C LEU A 375 1.87 17.58 -4.05
N LYS A 376 1.96 18.07 -2.81
CA LYS A 376 1.79 19.48 -2.49
C LYS A 376 2.88 20.35 -3.09
N GLU A 377 4.15 19.94 -2.97
CA GLU A 377 5.30 20.63 -3.58
C GLU A 377 5.12 20.80 -5.10
N LYS A 378 4.67 19.74 -5.78
CA LYS A 378 4.40 19.77 -7.23
C LYS A 378 3.06 20.43 -7.59
N GLY A 379 2.29 20.91 -6.62
CA GLY A 379 0.99 21.58 -6.83
C GLY A 379 -0.08 20.65 -7.39
N LEU A 380 0.01 19.35 -7.08
CA LEU A 380 -0.86 18.27 -7.53
C LEU A 380 -1.97 17.92 -6.53
N ASP A 381 -2.00 18.59 -5.38
CA ASP A 381 -3.01 18.41 -4.35
C ASP A 381 -4.10 19.49 -4.36
N LYS A 382 -4.17 20.34 -5.40
CA LYS A 382 -5.10 21.49 -5.44
C LYS A 382 -6.58 21.12 -5.44
#